data_AF-A0A6I2SXN2-F1
#
_entry.id   AF-A0A6I2SXN2-F1
#
_cell.length_a   1.000
_cell.length_b   1.000
_cell.length_c   1.000
_cell.angle_alpha   90.00
_cell.angle_beta   90.00
_cell.angle_gamma   90.00
#
_symmetry.space_group_name_H-M   'P 1'
#
loop_
_entity.id
_entity.type
_entity.pdbx_description
1 polymer ?
#
loop_
_entity_poly.entity_id
_entity_poly.type
_entity_poly.pdbx_seq_one_letter_code
_entity_poly.pdbx_strand_id
1 'polypeptide(L)' 'MKSYFTEQRIVFTERDIRHDPQAYREWRDQLHGDIVPVIVFNNGELIVDGCDIPAIKRALLKLRQPGKLKEQPPKQKSPH' A
#
# COMPACT_ATOMS: atom_id res chain seq x y z
N MET A 1 -0.98 -7.41 13.43
CA MET A 1 -1.03 -6.29 12.47
C MET A 1 -1.67 -5.04 13.07
N LYS A 2 -2.96 -5.04 13.45
CA LYS A 2 -3.61 -3.88 14.12
C LYS A 2 -2.83 -3.36 15.34
N SER A 3 -2.38 -4.28 16.20
CA SER A 3 -1.59 -3.94 17.39
C SER A 3 -0.33 -3.15 17.04
N TYR A 4 0.34 -3.47 15.92
CA TYR A 4 1.54 -2.75 15.48
C TYR A 4 1.21 -1.29 15.12
N PHE A 5 0.16 -1.04 14.34
CA PHE A 5 -0.23 0.32 13.97
C PHE A 5 -0.70 1.13 15.18
N THR A 6 -1.47 0.49 16.08
CA THR A 6 -1.91 1.11 17.33
C THR A 6 -0.73 1.44 18.26
N GLU A 7 0.21 0.52 18.47
CA GLU A 7 1.41 0.72 19.28
C GLU A 7 2.31 1.84 18.72
N GLN A 8 2.43 1.92 17.39
CA GLN A 8 3.20 2.96 16.72
C GLN A 8 2.44 4.29 16.57
N ARG A 9 1.20 4.39 17.08
CA ARG A 9 0.30 5.55 16.96
C ARG A 9 0.12 6.02 15.51
N ILE A 10 0.09 5.08 14.58
CA ILE A 10 -0.16 5.35 13.16
C ILE A 10 -1.67 5.34 12.97
N VAL A 11 -2.23 6.41 12.43
CA VAL A 11 -3.64 6.47 12.06
C VAL A 11 -3.86 5.57 10.84
N PHE A 12 -4.81 4.65 10.92
CA PHE A 12 -5.16 3.76 9.82
C PHE A 12 -6.67 3.51 9.78
N THR A 13 -7.16 3.13 8.61
CA THR A 13 -8.51 2.62 8.41
C THR A 13 -8.41 1.14 8.05
N GLU A 14 -9.26 0.33 8.65
CA GLU A 14 -9.40 -1.09 8.29
C GLU A 14 -10.67 -1.29 7.47
N ARG A 15 -10.57 -2.06 6.39
CA ARG A 15 -11.71 -2.49 5.58
C ARG A 15 -11.68 -4.00 5.42
N ASP A 16 -12.76 -4.67 5.83
CA ASP A 16 -12.91 -6.12 5.66
C ASP A 16 -13.59 -6.41 4.32
N ILE A 17 -12.82 -6.95 3.36
CA ILE A 17 -13.32 -7.28 2.01
C ILE A 17 -14.47 -8.29 2.01
N ARG A 18 -14.69 -9.03 3.11
CA ARG A 18 -15.81 -9.97 3.24
C ARG A 18 -17.14 -9.25 3.49
N HIS A 19 -17.07 -8.04 4.06
CA HIS A 19 -18.24 -7.25 4.47
C HIS A 19 -18.35 -5.92 3.72
N ASP A 20 -17.31 -5.50 2.99
CA ASP A 20 -17.27 -4.29 2.18
C ASP A 20 -17.11 -4.66 0.68
N PRO A 21 -18.23 -4.67 -0.09
CA PRO A 21 -18.20 -5.02 -1.51
C PRO A 21 -17.36 -4.08 -2.37
N GLN A 22 -17.19 -2.82 -1.94
CA GLN A 22 -16.34 -1.87 -2.65
C GLN A 22 -14.87 -2.20 -2.40
N ALA A 23 -14.48 -2.49 -1.15
CA ALA A 23 -13.13 -2.93 -0.83
C ALA A 23 -12.75 -4.22 -1.56
N TYR A 24 -13.70 -5.16 -1.68
CA TYR A 24 -13.51 -6.38 -2.45
C TYR A 24 -13.23 -6.11 -3.93
N ARG A 25 -13.97 -5.19 -4.57
CA ARG A 25 -13.73 -4.81 -5.97
C ARG A 25 -12.36 -4.16 -6.15
N GLU A 26 -12.04 -3.18 -5.32
CA GLU A 26 -10.74 -2.51 -5.34
C GLU A 26 -9.59 -3.51 -5.16
N TRP A 27 -9.71 -4.43 -4.21
CA TRP A 27 -8.75 -5.51 -4.00
C TRP A 27 -8.64 -6.45 -5.20
N ARG A 28 -9.76 -6.88 -5.78
CA ARG A 28 -9.75 -7.77 -6.93
C ARG A 28 -9.16 -7.12 -8.18
N ASP A 29 -9.51 -5.85 -8.42
CA ASP A 29 -9.11 -5.12 -9.61
C ASP A 29 -7.64 -4.65 -9.55
N GLN A 30 -7.16 -4.26 -8.36
CA GLN A 30 -5.79 -3.74 -8.18
C GLN A 30 -4.78 -4.82 -7.76
N LEU A 31 -5.22 -5.87 -7.08
CA LEU A 31 -4.35 -6.89 -6.46
C LEU A 31 -4.63 -8.30 -6.96
N HIS A 32 -5.46 -8.44 -8.00
CA HIS A 32 -5.79 -9.71 -8.68
C HIS A 32 -6.36 -10.82 -7.79
N GLY A 33 -6.69 -10.51 -6.54
CA GLY A 33 -7.27 -11.46 -5.59
C GLY A 33 -6.26 -12.35 -4.87
N ASP A 34 -4.96 -12.07 -4.95
CA ASP A 34 -3.92 -13.02 -4.51
C ASP A 34 -3.46 -12.85 -3.06
N ILE A 35 -3.58 -11.65 -2.46
CA ILE A 35 -2.91 -11.34 -1.17
C ILE A 35 -3.87 -10.68 -0.17
N VAL A 36 -3.96 -11.26 1.03
CA VAL A 36 -4.59 -10.68 2.23
C VAL A 36 -3.93 -11.24 3.49
N PRO A 37 -3.67 -10.43 4.54
CA PRO A 37 -3.98 -9.01 4.67
C PRO A 37 -3.02 -8.11 3.87
N VAL A 38 -3.50 -6.95 3.41
CA VAL A 38 -2.70 -5.94 2.68
C VAL A 38 -2.78 -4.57 3.34
N ILE A 39 -1.73 -3.76 3.18
CA ILE A 39 -1.71 -2.36 3.58
C ILE A 39 -1.58 -1.51 2.35
N VAL A 40 -2.48 -0.56 2.24
CA VAL A 40 -2.49 0.44 1.18
C VAL A 40 -2.07 1.77 1.77
N PHE A 41 -0.99 2.34 1.25
CA PHE A 41 -0.52 3.69 1.56
C PHE A 41 -0.81 4.63 0.39
N ASN A 42 -0.97 5.93 0.69
CA ASN A 42 -1.20 6.99 -0.30
C ASN A 42 -2.25 6.61 -1.37
N ASN A 43 -3.44 6.19 -0.96
CA ASN A 43 -4.55 5.88 -1.87
C ASN A 43 -4.23 4.85 -2.98
N GLY A 44 -3.31 3.91 -2.76
CA GLY A 44 -2.99 2.87 -3.73
C GLY A 44 -1.62 2.99 -4.39
N GLU A 45 -0.88 4.09 -4.15
CA GLU A 45 0.47 4.26 -4.73
C GLU A 45 1.48 3.25 -4.19
N LEU A 46 1.28 2.75 -2.96
CA LEU A 46 2.16 1.76 -2.35
C LEU A 46 1.34 0.73 -1.60
N ILE A 47 1.45 -0.52 -2.04
CA ILE A 47 0.76 -1.65 -1.44
C ILE A 47 1.79 -2.64 -0.92
N VAL A 48 1.64 -3.09 0.32
CA VAL A 48 2.52 -4.07 0.95
C VAL A 48 1.72 -5.18 1.60
N ASP A 49 2.33 -6.36 1.69
CA ASP A 49 1.80 -7.46 2.47
C ASP A 49 1.74 -7.07 3.96
N GLY A 50 0.57 -7.29 4.56
CA GLY A 50 0.32 -7.00 5.97
C GLY A 50 1.03 -7.91 6.96
N CYS A 51 1.55 -9.05 6.48
CA CYS A 51 2.35 -9.99 7.24
C CYS A 51 3.87 -9.69 7.18
N ASP A 52 4.33 -8.89 6.20
CA ASP A 52 5.74 -8.53 6.05
C ASP A 52 6.10 -7.24 6.83
N ILE A 53 6.38 -7.41 8.13
CA ILE A 53 6.79 -6.31 9.01
C ILE A 53 8.01 -5.52 8.47
N PRO A 54 9.08 -6.17 7.95
CA PRO A 54 10.15 -5.44 7.26
C PRO A 54 9.68 -4.56 6.10
N ALA A 55 8.79 -5.05 5.23
CA ALA A 55 8.24 -4.26 4.12
C ALA A 55 7.41 -3.08 4.63
N ILE A 56 6.60 -3.27 5.66
CA ILE A 56 5.82 -2.20 6.31
C ILE A 56 6.74 -1.11 6.85
N LYS A 57 7.82 -1.48 7.55
CA LYS A 57 8.81 -0.51 8.06
C LYS A 57 9.48 0.27 6.94
N ARG A 58 9.86 -0.39 5.84
CA ARG A 58 10.46 0.26 4.67
C ARG A 58 9.48 1.23 4.00
N ALA A 59 8.21 0.85 3.88
CA ALA A 59 7.16 1.71 3.36
C ALA A 59 7.00 2.97 4.21
N LEU A 60 6.90 2.83 5.53
CA LEU A 60 6.79 3.96 6.46
C LEU A 60 8.02 4.90 6.39
N LEU A 61 9.23 4.35 6.26
CA LEU A 61 10.45 5.16 6.10
C LEU A 61 10.47 5.95 4.78
N LYS A 62 9.94 5.37 3.69
CA LYS A 62 9.81 6.08 2.41
C LYS A 62 8.80 7.22 2.50
N LEU A 63 7.67 7.01 3.17
CA LEU A 63 6.61 8.01 3.33
C LEU A 63 7.01 9.18 4.23
N ARG A 64 7.90 8.94 5.22
CA ARG A 64 8.47 9.99 6.08
C ARG A 64 9.47 10.91 5.36
N GLN A 65 9.89 10.59 4.14
CA GLN A 65 10.78 11.43 3.34
C GLN A 65 9.94 12.18 2.27
N PRO A 66 9.47 13.40 2.56
CA PRO A 66 8.76 14.22 1.58
C PRO A 66 9.74 14.64 0.47
N GLY A 67 9.87 13.83 -0.57
CA GLY A 67 10.79 14.11 -1.68
C GLY A 67 11.17 12.94 -2.58
N LYS A 68 10.76 11.69 -2.28
CA LYS A 68 11.14 10.51 -3.08
C LYS A 68 9.95 9.83 -3.80
N LEU A 69 8.75 10.38 -3.69
CA LEU A 69 7.53 9.92 -4.37
C LEU A 69 7.21 10.75 -5.62
N LYS A 70 8.24 11.29 -6.29
CA LYS A 70 8.19 11.66 -7.70
C LYS A 70 9.58 11.42 -8.25
N GLU A 71 9.72 10.38 -9.05
CA GLU A 71 10.67 10.23 -10.16
C GLU A 71 10.63 8.77 -10.64
N GLN A 72 9.51 8.36 -11.22
CA GLN A 72 9.61 7.52 -12.41
C GLN A 72 9.79 8.51 -13.58
N PRO A 73 10.96 8.58 -14.24
CA PRO A 73 11.05 9.33 -15.47
C PRO A 73 10.14 8.65 -16.52
N PRO A 74 9.43 9.42 -17.36
CA PRO A 74 8.69 8.83 -18.47
C PRO A 74 9.69 8.05 -19.34
N LYS A 75 9.34 6.82 -19.73
CA LYS A 75 10.03 6.13 -20.82
C LYS A 75 9.84 6.96 -22.11
N GLN A 76 10.69 7.94 -22.34
CA GLN A 76 10.92 8.48 -23.67
C GLN A 76 11.67 7.41 -24.46
N LYS A 77 10.94 6.61 -25.23
CA LYS A 77 11.49 6.02 -26.45
C LYS A 77 11.15 6.97 -27.58
N SER A 78 12.13 7.78 -27.98
CA SER A 78 12.15 8.45 -29.29
C SER A 78 13.06 7.67 -30.25
N PRO A 79 12.85 7.84 -31.56
CA PRO A 79 12.95 6.79 -32.57
C PRO A 79 14.36 6.62 -33.14
N HIS A 80 14.59 5.46 -33.74
CA HIS A 80 15.62 5.27 -34.77
C HIS A 80 14.94 4.97 -36.10
#